data_AF-A0AAV0XH42-F1
#
_entry.id   AF-A0AAV0XH42-F1
#
_cell.length_a   1.000
_cell.length_b   1.000
_cell.length_c   1.000
_cell.angle_alpha   90.00
_cell.angle_beta   90.00
_cell.angle_gamma   90.00
#
_symmetry.space_group_name_H-M   'P 1'
#
loop_
_entity.id
_entity.type
_entity.pdbx_description
1 polymer ?
#
loop_
_entity_poly.entity_id
_entity_poly.type
_entity_poly.pdbx_seq_one_letter_code
_entity_poly.pdbx_strand_id
1 'polypeptide(L)'
;MDLLNDVEAIAVAYVLQKRNKAAKKEKSKRRYWVHPINMKRIKEGQFQVNFMTLRAHPEEFFKYFRMSITSFDELVSKYIMIKY
;
A
#
# COMPACT_ATOMS: atom_id res chain seq x y z
N MET A 1 -34.73 -31.85 10.29
CA MET A 1 -33.42 -31.20 10.03
C MET A 1 -32.61 -32.22 9.26
N ASP A 2 -32.59 -32.10 7.94
CA ASP A 2 -31.80 -32.99 7.09
C ASP A 2 -30.32 -32.70 7.36
N LEU A 3 -29.67 -33.65 8.03
CA LEU A 3 -28.24 -33.68 8.20
C LEU A 3 -27.64 -33.69 6.78
N LEU A 4 -26.85 -32.67 6.44
CA LEU A 4 -26.10 -32.58 5.19
C LEU A 4 -25.59 -33.98 4.83
N ASN A 5 -26.02 -34.53 3.68
CA ASN A 5 -25.67 -35.92 3.38
C ASN A 5 -24.14 -36.03 3.23
N ASP A 6 -23.57 -37.18 3.58
CA ASP A 6 -22.11 -37.34 3.62
C ASP A 6 -21.45 -36.99 2.26
N VAL A 7 -22.19 -37.16 1.16
CA VAL A 7 -21.76 -36.79 -0.19
C VAL A 7 -21.65 -35.27 -0.36
N GLU A 8 -22.64 -34.51 0.10
CA GLU A 8 -22.64 -33.05 0.12
C GLU A 8 -21.54 -32.50 1.02
N ALA A 9 -21.34 -33.11 2.20
CA ALA A 9 -20.25 -32.76 3.10
C ALA A 9 -18.88 -32.97 2.43
N ILE A 10 -18.68 -34.10 1.75
CA ILE A 10 -17.45 -34.40 0.99
C ILE A 10 -17.26 -33.41 -0.19
N ALA A 11 -18.33 -33.11 -0.94
CA ALA A 11 -18.27 -32.16 -2.05
C ALA A 11 -17.86 -30.76 -1.57
N VAL A 12 -18.44 -30.29 -0.46
CA VAL A 12 -18.08 -29.01 0.17
C VAL A 12 -16.63 -29.02 0.64
N ALA A 13 -16.20 -30.07 1.34
CA ALA A 13 -14.83 -30.20 1.81
C ALA A 13 -13.80 -30.16 0.66
N TYR A 14 -14.09 -30.84 -0.46
CA TYR A 14 -13.26 -30.84 -1.65
C TYR A 14 -13.13 -29.44 -2.27
N VAL A 15 -14.25 -28.73 -2.43
CA VAL A 15 -14.27 -27.36 -2.98
C VAL A 15 -13.48 -26.40 -2.10
N LEU A 16 -13.64 -26.48 -0.77
CA LEU A 16 -12.87 -25.68 0.18
C LEU A 16 -11.37 -25.98 0.10
N GLN A 17 -10.98 -27.25 0.02
CA GLN A 17 -9.58 -27.65 -0.11
C GLN A 17 -8.96 -27.10 -1.40
N LYS A 18 -9.66 -27.18 -2.53
CA LYS A 18 -9.21 -26.64 -3.83
C LYS A 18 -9.04 -25.12 -3.78
N ARG A 19 -9.99 -24.40 -3.19
CA ARG A 19 -9.91 -22.94 -2.98
C ARG A 19 -8.73 -22.56 -2.08
N ASN A 20 -8.53 -23.28 -0.99
CA ASN A 20 -7.42 -23.05 -0.05
C ASN A 20 -6.05 -23.28 -0.72
N LYS A 21 -5.91 -24.33 -1.53
CA LYS A 21 -4.70 -24.60 -2.32
C LYS A 21 -4.42 -23.46 -3.31
N ALA A 22 -5.44 -23.00 -4.04
CA ALA A 22 -5.31 -21.89 -4.98
C ALA A 22 -4.92 -20.57 -4.28
N ALA A 23 -5.57 -20.24 -3.15
CA ALA A 23 -5.27 -19.06 -2.35
C ALA A 23 -3.84 -19.10 -1.76
N LYS A 24 -3.38 -20.26 -1.29
CA LYS A 24 -1.97 -20.44 -0.86
C LYS A 24 -0.99 -20.21 -2.01
N LYS A 25 -1.28 -20.73 -3.21
CA LYS A 25 -0.44 -20.52 -4.39
C LYS A 25 -0.36 -19.04 -4.79
N GLU A 26 -1.48 -18.32 -4.77
CA GLU A 26 -1.52 -16.88 -5.05
C GLU A 26 -0.75 -16.06 -4.00
N LYS A 27 -0.87 -16.42 -2.71
CA LYS A 27 -0.07 -15.79 -1.64
C LYS A 27 1.43 -16.03 -1.85
N SER A 28 1.83 -17.23 -2.28
CA SER A 28 3.21 -17.55 -2.61
C SER A 28 3.75 -16.80 -3.84
N LYS A 29 2.88 -16.41 -4.79
CA LYS A 29 3.28 -15.60 -5.97
C LYS A 29 3.56 -14.15 -5.62
N ARG A 30 2.92 -13.60 -4.57
CA ARG A 30 3.23 -12.27 -4.05
C ARG A 30 4.54 -12.33 -3.28
N ARG A 31 5.66 -12.28 -4.02
CA ARG A 31 7.03 -12.35 -3.46
C ARG A 31 7.21 -11.37 -2.31
N TYR A 32 6.58 -10.20 -2.39
CA TYR A 32 6.59 -9.20 -1.33
C TYR A 32 5.20 -8.55 -1.19
N TRP A 33 4.74 -8.39 0.06
CA TRP A 33 3.58 -7.54 0.39
C TRP A 33 3.95 -6.06 0.29
N VAL A 34 5.18 -5.73 0.69
CA VAL A 34 5.85 -4.45 0.47
C VAL A 34 7.25 -4.76 -0.03
N HIS A 35 7.62 -4.27 -1.23
CA HIS A 35 8.94 -4.56 -1.81
C HIS A 35 10.08 -4.03 -0.92
N PRO A 36 11.20 -4.77 -0.74
CA PRO A 36 12.31 -4.33 0.12
C PRO A 36 12.89 -2.95 -0.21
N ILE A 37 12.81 -2.53 -1.48
CA ILE A 37 13.19 -1.16 -1.90
C ILE A 37 12.40 -0.08 -1.14
N ASN A 38 11.13 -0.35 -0.82
CA ASN A 38 10.28 0.59 -0.09
C ASN A 38 10.63 0.63 1.40
N MET A 39 11.30 -0.39 1.95
CA MET A 39 11.82 -0.36 3.31
C MET A 39 12.96 0.66 3.45
N LYS A 40 13.71 0.89 2.36
CA LYS A 40 14.77 1.89 2.30
C LYS A 40 14.24 3.32 2.12
N ARG A 41 12.96 3.51 1.77
CA ARG A 41 12.36 4.82 1.47
C ARG A 41 12.51 5.84 2.61
N ILE A 42 12.56 5.40 3.87
CA ILE A 42 12.76 6.32 5.01
C ILE A 42 14.17 6.91 5.00
N LYS A 43 15.18 6.16 4.54
CA LYS A 43 16.58 6.61 4.51
C LYS A 43 16.97 7.20 3.17
N GLU A 44 16.52 6.59 2.07
CA GLU A 44 16.96 6.87 0.71
C GLU A 44 15.86 7.52 -0.15
N GLY A 45 14.66 7.70 0.39
CA GLY A 45 13.56 8.27 -0.34
C GLY A 45 13.83 9.73 -0.70
N GLN A 46 13.57 10.09 -1.95
CA GLN A 46 13.74 11.45 -2.47
C GLN A 46 13.08 12.52 -1.59
N PHE A 47 11.91 12.21 -1.00
CA PHE A 47 11.27 13.11 -0.06
C PHE A 47 12.14 13.36 1.20
N GLN A 48 12.71 12.32 1.80
CA GLN A 48 13.50 12.48 3.03
C GLN A 48 14.83 13.17 2.77
N VAL A 49 15.45 12.91 1.61
CA VAL A 49 16.79 13.43 1.29
C VAL A 49 16.72 14.84 0.69
N ASN A 50 15.77 15.11 -0.21
CA ASN A 50 15.81 16.32 -1.06
C ASN A 50 14.73 17.35 -0.73
N PHE A 51 13.72 17.02 0.08
CA PHE A 51 12.59 17.93 0.31
C PHE A 51 13.02 19.27 0.90
N MET A 52 13.89 19.28 1.92
CA MET A 52 14.35 20.52 2.55
C MET A 52 15.19 21.38 1.59
N THR A 53 16.04 20.74 0.79
CA THR A 53 16.82 21.41 -0.24
C THR A 53 15.91 22.02 -1.30
N LEU A 54 14.93 21.28 -1.82
CA LEU A 54 13.96 21.80 -2.78
C LEU A 54 13.16 22.97 -2.19
N ARG A 55 12.78 22.90 -0.91
CA ARG A 55 12.02 23.98 -0.25
C ARG A 55 12.80 25.30 -0.16
N ALA A 56 14.13 25.26 -0.15
CA ALA A 56 14.97 26.45 -0.21
C ALA A 56 15.03 27.09 -1.62
N HIS A 57 14.58 26.38 -2.66
CA HIS A 57 14.60 26.81 -4.05
C HIS A 57 13.18 26.75 -4.65
N PRO A 58 12.35 27.81 -4.49
CA PRO A 58 10.93 27.78 -4.85
C PRO A 58 10.63 27.38 -6.31
N GLU A 59 11.49 27.77 -7.24
CA GLU A 59 11.37 27.41 -8.66
C GLU A 59 11.61 25.92 -8.92
N GLU A 60 12.61 25.32 -8.28
CA GLU A 60 12.88 23.89 -8.34
C GLU A 60 11.82 23.09 -7.58
N PHE A 61 11.35 23.61 -6.45
CA PHE A 61 10.21 23.05 -5.73
C PHE A 61 8.98 22.98 -6.64
N PHE A 62 8.67 24.07 -7.35
CA PHE A 62 7.55 24.11 -8.28
C PHE A 62 7.73 23.14 -9.46
N LYS A 63 8.94 23.01 -10.02
CA LYS A 63 9.21 22.03 -11.08
C LYS A 63 9.00 20.58 -10.61
N TYR A 64 9.44 20.27 -9.39
CA TYR A 64 9.38 18.94 -8.82
C TYR A 64 7.96 18.57 -8.35
N PHE A 65 7.36 19.41 -7.50
CA PHE A 65 6.04 19.15 -6.89
C PHE A 65 4.86 19.67 -7.71
N ARG A 66 5.11 20.48 -8.75
CA ARG A 66 4.08 21.13 -9.58
C ARG A 66 3.12 22.02 -8.79
N MET A 67 3.61 22.58 -7.67
CA MET A 67 2.88 23.51 -6.82
C MET A 67 3.85 24.40 -6.03
N SER A 68 3.35 25.54 -5.57
CA SER A 68 4.11 26.40 -4.67
C SER A 68 4.25 25.75 -3.30
N ILE A 69 5.27 26.19 -2.54
CA ILE A 69 5.48 25.75 -1.15
C ILE A 69 4.24 26.07 -0.31
N THR A 70 3.64 27.25 -0.49
CA THR A 70 2.43 27.66 0.23
C THR A 70 1.25 26.72 -0.03
N SER A 71 0.97 26.40 -1.30
CA SER A 71 -0.13 25.48 -1.63
C SER A 71 0.14 24.06 -1.11
N PHE A 72 1.40 23.63 -1.10
CA PHE A 72 1.81 22.37 -0.49
C PHE A 72 1.52 22.37 1.02
N ASP A 73 1.93 23.42 1.72
CA ASP A 73 1.75 23.55 3.17
C ASP A 73 0.28 23.64 3.58
N GLU A 74 -0.54 24.36 2.80
CA GLU A 74 -1.99 24.39 2.99
C GLU A 74 -2.62 23.00 2.88
N LEU A 75 -2.21 22.21 1.89
CA LEU A 75 -2.70 20.84 1.72
C LEU A 75 -2.27 19.94 2.88
N VAL A 76 -1.01 20.04 3.31
CA VAL A 76 -0.50 19.29 4.46
C VAL A 76 -1.28 19.65 5.72
N SER A 77 -1.49 20.94 5.97
CA SER A 77 -2.26 21.44 7.11
C SER A 77 -3.69 20.89 7.11
N LYS A 78 -4.39 20.97 5.98
CA LYS A 78 -5.75 20.41 5.84
C LYS A 78 -5.80 18.91 6.09
N TYR A 79 -4.84 18.15 5.56
CA TYR A 79 -4.84 16.69 5.71
C TYR A 79 -4.49 16.24 7.13
N ILE A 80 -3.58 16.94 7.80
CA ILE A 80 -3.23 16.69 9.21
C ILE A 80 -4.43 17.05 10.10
N MET A 81 -5.12 18.17 9.87
CA MET A 81 -6.32 18.55 10.63
C MET A 81 -7.49 17.55 10.50
N ILE A 82 -7.62 16.84 9.37
CA ILE A 82 -8.71 15.86 9.17
C ILE A 82 -8.42 14.54 9.91
N LYS A 83 -7.17 14.30 10.32
CA LYS A 83 -6.72 13.05 10.95
C LYS A 83 -6.76 13.05 12.49
N TYR A 84 -7.17 14.15 13.12
CA TYR A 84 -7.28 14.30 14.58
C TYR A 84 -8.63 14.89 14.98
#